data_AF-A0A0J7J7E7-F1
#
_entry.id   AF-A0A0J7J7E7-F1
#
_cell.length_a   1.000
_cell.length_b   1.000
_cell.length_c   1.000
_cell.angle_alpha   90.00
_cell.angle_beta   90.00
_cell.angle_gamma   90.00
#
_symmetry.space_group_name_H-M   'P 1'
#
loop_
_entity.id
_entity.type
_entity.pdbx_description
1 polymer ?
#
loop_
_entity_poly.entity_id
_entity_poly.type
_entity_poly.pdbx_seq_one_letter_code
_entity_poly.pdbx_strand_id
1 'polypeptide(L)'
;MSLRDAIDNFYERLVVDAIDATREEADTADFLTDVMCVALNRLPTRYYRHSIDMMFYLGDEELKEMKQKSLAAVKDARGFVRGHQRE
;
A
#
# COMPACT_ATOMS: atom_id res chain seq x y z
N MET A 1 21.87 10.36 -1.17
CA MET A 1 20.94 9.47 -0.46
C MET A 1 20.77 9.99 0.95
N SER A 2 19.55 10.35 1.30
CA SER A 2 19.17 10.70 2.66
C SER A 2 19.02 9.43 3.50
N LEU A 3 19.11 9.55 4.82
CA LEU A 3 18.79 8.45 5.75
C LEU A 3 17.37 7.87 5.51
N ARG A 4 16.45 8.70 4.98
CA ARG A 4 15.08 8.30 4.65
C ARG A 4 14.99 7.34 3.46
N ASP A 5 15.90 7.44 2.49
CA ASP A 5 15.90 6.59 1.29
C ASP A 5 16.48 5.19 1.56
N ALA A 6 16.94 4.95 2.80
CA ALA A 6 17.54 3.70 3.23
C ALA A 6 16.55 2.79 4.00
N ILE A 7 15.31 3.24 4.20
CA ILE A 7 14.27 2.48 4.88
C ILE A 7 12.96 2.59 4.10
N ASP A 8 12.33 1.44 3.85
CA ASP A 8 11.05 1.37 3.16
C ASP A 8 10.03 0.63 4.02
N ASN A 9 8.75 0.99 3.93
CA ASN A 9 7.69 0.17 4.49
C ASN A 9 7.28 -0.90 3.47
N PHE A 10 7.25 -2.16 3.90
CA PHE A 10 6.90 -3.28 3.03
C PHE A 10 5.52 -3.16 2.39
N TYR A 11 4.58 -2.59 3.14
CA TYR A 11 3.22 -2.39 2.66
C TYR A 11 3.15 -1.38 1.51
N GLU A 12 4.13 -0.50 1.30
CA GLU A 12 4.13 0.42 0.15
C GLU A 12 4.09 -0.34 -1.17
N ARG A 13 4.88 -1.40 -1.31
CA ARG A 13 4.88 -2.23 -2.52
C ARG A 13 3.56 -2.99 -2.68
N LEU A 14 3.05 -3.58 -1.60
CA LEU A 14 1.80 -4.33 -1.64
C LEU A 14 0.58 -3.43 -1.95
N VAL A 15 0.60 -2.20 -1.46
CA VAL A 15 -0.45 -1.21 -1.73
C VAL A 15 -0.36 -0.73 -3.18
N VAL A 16 0.83 -0.48 -3.71
CA VAL A 16 1.00 -0.14 -5.14
C VAL A 16 0.47 -1.26 -6.03
N ASP A 17 0.85 -2.52 -5.78
CA ASP A 17 0.34 -3.67 -6.52
C ASP A 17 -1.19 -3.77 -6.45
N ALA A 18 -1.79 -3.51 -5.27
CA ALA A 18 -3.23 -3.54 -5.08
C ALA A 18 -3.94 -2.36 -5.76
N ILE A 19 -3.33 -1.18 -5.79
CA ILE A 19 -3.84 -0.02 -6.52
C ILE A 19 -3.83 -0.32 -8.03
N ASP A 20 -2.72 -0.81 -8.58
CA ASP A 20 -2.62 -1.14 -10.00
C ASP A 20 -3.62 -2.23 -10.39
N ALA A 21 -3.84 -3.24 -9.52
CA ALA A 21 -4.84 -4.28 -9.74
C ALA A 21 -6.30 -3.79 -9.67
N THR A 22 -6.56 -2.64 -9.05
CA THR A 22 -7.90 -2.05 -8.90
C THR A 22 -8.09 -0.76 -9.67
N ARG A 23 -7.08 -0.35 -10.46
CA ARG A 23 -7.04 0.93 -11.16
C ARG A 23 -8.10 1.00 -12.25
N GLU A 24 -8.78 2.14 -12.32
CA GLU A 24 -9.78 2.48 -13.33
C GLU A 24 -9.23 3.63 -14.22
N GLU A 25 -9.71 3.74 -15.46
CA GLU A 25 -9.26 4.81 -16.39
C GLU A 25 -9.54 6.22 -15.87
N ALA A 26 -10.57 6.37 -15.03
CA ALA A 26 -10.94 7.64 -14.40
C ALA A 26 -10.05 8.03 -13.20
N ASP A 27 -9.19 7.14 -12.73
CA ASP A 27 -8.36 7.40 -11.54
C ASP A 27 -7.22 8.37 -11.88
N THR A 28 -7.23 9.55 -11.26
CA THR A 28 -6.15 10.55 -11.39
C THR A 28 -4.96 10.22 -10.47
N ALA A 29 -3.79 10.76 -10.80
CA ALA A 29 -2.60 10.58 -9.97
C ALA A 29 -2.82 11.10 -8.53
N ASP A 30 -3.50 12.24 -8.37
CA ASP A 30 -3.82 12.81 -7.06
C ASP A 30 -4.76 11.88 -6.27
N PHE A 31 -5.82 11.38 -6.90
CA PHE A 31 -6.75 10.42 -6.27
C PHE A 31 -6.03 9.15 -5.81
N LEU A 32 -5.16 8.58 -6.66
CA LEU A 32 -4.40 7.38 -6.30
C LEU A 32 -3.40 7.65 -5.17
N THR A 33 -2.82 8.84 -5.12
CA THR A 33 -1.91 9.26 -4.04
C THR A 33 -2.66 9.38 -2.71
N ASP A 34 -3.87 9.95 -2.71
CA ASP A 34 -4.74 10.01 -1.52
C ASP A 34 -5.15 8.62 -1.05
N VAL A 35 -5.54 7.75 -1.97
CA VAL A 35 -5.89 6.35 -1.68
C VAL A 35 -4.70 5.61 -1.08
N MET A 36 -3.50 5.77 -1.64
CA MET A 36 -2.28 5.18 -1.10
C MET A 36 -1.99 5.67 0.33
N CYS A 37 -2.09 6.98 0.57
CA CYS A 37 -1.90 7.56 1.91
C CYS A 37 -2.89 6.99 2.93
N VAL A 38 -4.17 6.94 2.58
CA VAL A 38 -5.23 6.42 3.47
C VAL A 38 -5.06 4.91 3.72
N ALA A 39 -4.72 4.14 2.69
CA ALA A 39 -4.50 2.70 2.81
C ALA A 39 -3.30 2.38 3.72
N LEU A 40 -2.16 3.07 3.52
CA LEU A 40 -0.96 2.85 4.32
C LEU A 40 -1.17 3.19 5.80
N ASN A 41 -1.92 4.25 6.10
CA ASN A 41 -2.25 4.62 7.48
C ASN A 41 -3.17 3.62 8.19
N ARG A 42 -3.83 2.72 7.46
CA ARG A 42 -4.71 1.67 8.00
C ARG A 42 -4.01 0.32 8.14
N LEU A 43 -2.79 0.19 7.61
CA LEU A 43 -2.00 -1.04 7.65
C LEU A 43 -0.94 -0.95 8.75
N PRO A 44 -0.53 -2.08 9.36
CA PRO A 44 0.55 -2.07 10.33
C PRO A 44 1.86 -1.64 9.65
N THR A 45 2.69 -0.86 10.34
CA THR A 45 3.98 -0.45 9.80
C THR A 45 4.96 -1.61 9.81
N ARG A 46 5.66 -1.84 8.69
CA ARG A 46 6.70 -2.89 8.61
C ARG A 46 7.90 -2.39 7.81
N TYR A 47 8.78 -1.65 8.50
CA TYR A 47 9.97 -1.07 7.89
C TYR A 47 11.12 -2.07 7.74
N TYR A 48 11.85 -1.95 6.65
CA TYR A 48 13.04 -2.74 6.37
C TYR A 48 14.10 -1.89 5.65
N ARG A 49 15.37 -2.30 5.77
CA ARG A 49 16.50 -1.61 5.13
C ARG A 49 16.88 -2.22 3.79
N HIS A 50 16.89 -3.55 3.70
CA HIS A 50 17.23 -4.27 2.48
C HIS A 50 16.08 -5.19 2.09
N SER A 51 15.60 -5.10 0.85
CA SER A 51 14.48 -5.92 0.37
C SER A 51 14.76 -7.41 0.41
N ILE A 52 16.05 -7.78 0.43
CA ILE A 52 16.52 -9.15 0.55
C ILE A 52 16.14 -9.72 1.94
N ASP A 53 16.26 -8.94 3.01
CA ASP A 53 15.97 -9.41 4.38
C ASP A 53 14.48 -9.79 4.54
N MET A 54 13.57 -9.10 3.86
CA MET A 54 12.14 -9.36 4.00
C MET A 54 11.72 -10.69 3.35
N MET A 55 12.21 -11.01 2.15
CA MET A 55 11.81 -12.22 1.41
C MET A 55 12.27 -13.52 2.10
N PHE A 56 13.37 -13.48 2.86
CA PHE A 56 13.86 -14.65 3.59
C PHE A 56 13.09 -14.94 4.89
N TYR A 57 12.44 -13.93 5.47
CA TYR A 57 11.74 -14.06 6.75
C TYR A 57 10.23 -14.28 6.63
N LEU A 58 9.64 -13.98 5.47
CA LEU A 58 8.20 -14.11 5.25
C LEU A 58 7.86 -15.48 4.64
N GLY A 59 6.96 -16.22 5.29
CA GLY A 59 6.37 -17.42 4.68
C GLY A 59 5.40 -17.04 3.56
N ASP A 60 5.23 -17.93 2.57
CA ASP A 60 4.30 -17.72 1.44
C ASP A 60 2.85 -17.44 1.90
N GLU A 61 2.44 -18.08 2.99
CA GLU A 61 1.11 -17.90 3.58
C GLU A 61 0.95 -16.51 4.23
N GLU A 62 1.95 -16.05 4.98
CA GLU A 62 1.98 -14.70 5.57
C GLU A 62 1.97 -13.63 4.47
N LEU A 63 2.76 -13.82 3.40
CA LEU A 63 2.76 -12.92 2.25
C LEU A 63 1.38 -12.83 1.61
N LYS A 64 0.69 -13.97 1.45
CA LYS A 64 -0.65 -14.03 0.88
C LYS A 64 -1.66 -13.30 1.75
N GLU A 65 -1.62 -13.49 3.06
CA GLU A 65 -2.47 -12.74 3.98
C GLU A 65 -2.20 -11.23 3.92
N MET A 66 -0.93 -10.83 3.88
CA MET A 66 -0.55 -9.42 3.80
C MET A 66 -1.03 -8.79 2.49
N LYS A 67 -0.95 -9.51 1.37
CA LYS A 67 -1.53 -9.08 0.08
C LYS A 67 -3.05 -8.91 0.16
N GLN A 68 -3.75 -9.87 0.77
CA GLN A 68 -5.21 -9.78 0.95
C GLN A 68 -5.61 -8.59 1.83
N LYS A 69 -4.90 -8.37 2.95
CA LYS A 69 -5.11 -7.21 3.84
C LYS A 69 -4.87 -5.89 3.10
N SER A 70 -3.80 -5.82 2.30
CA SER A 70 -3.47 -4.63 1.50
C SER A 70 -4.56 -4.33 0.47
N LEU A 71 -5.05 -5.36 -0.24
CA LEU A 71 -6.14 -5.22 -1.20
C LEU A 71 -7.44 -4.74 -0.54
N ALA A 72 -7.79 -5.27 0.63
CA ALA A 72 -8.95 -4.82 1.39
C ALA A 72 -8.80 -3.35 1.81
N ALA A 73 -7.64 -2.98 2.36
CA ALA A 73 -7.35 -1.60 2.76
C ALA A 73 -7.44 -0.60 1.59
N VAL A 74 -6.95 -0.98 0.40
CA VAL A 74 -7.06 -0.14 -0.82
C VAL A 74 -8.51 0.03 -1.24
N LYS A 75 -9.33 -1.02 -1.21
CA LYS A 75 -10.77 -0.92 -1.55
C LYS A 75 -11.50 0.01 -0.59
N ASP A 76 -11.25 -0.12 0.70
CA ASP A 76 -11.85 0.73 1.74
C ASP A 76 -11.35 2.18 1.63
N ALA A 77 -10.08 2.38 1.26
CA ALA A 77 -9.51 3.71 1.02
C ALA A 77 -10.12 4.37 -0.22
N ARG A 78 -10.30 3.65 -1.34
CA ARG A 78 -11.00 4.14 -2.54
C ARG A 78 -12.42 4.61 -2.21
N GLY A 79 -13.17 3.81 -1.44
CA GLY A 79 -14.52 4.20 -0.99
C GLY A 79 -14.52 5.46 -0.13
N PHE A 80 -13.54 5.56 0.79
CA PHE A 80 -13.38 6.74 1.64
C PHE A 80 -13.03 8.00 0.85
N VAL A 81 -12.02 7.96 -0.03
CA VAL A 81 -11.57 9.13 -0.80
C VAL A 81 -12.65 9.60 -1.78
N ARG A 82 -13.35 8.67 -2.46
CA ARG A 82 -14.50 9.02 -3.33
C ARG A 82 -15.63 9.72 -2.57
N GLY A 83 -15.85 9.36 -1.30
CA GLY A 83 -16.83 10.01 -0.44
C GLY A 83 -16.40 11.37 0.09
N HIS A 84 -15.09 11.57 0.32
CA HIS A 84 -14.54 12.79 0.94
C HIS A 84 -14.02 13.84 -0.06
N GLN A 85 -13.85 13.51 -1.35
CA GLN A 85 -13.50 14.49 -2.41
C GLN A 85 -14.64 15.48 -2.76
N ARG A 86 -15.77 15.46 -2.04
CA ARG A 86 -16.96 16.29 -2.32
C ARG A 86 -17.16 17.48 -1.37
N GLU A 87 -16.19 17.82 -0.53
CA GLU A 87 -16.15 19.07 0.23
C GLU A 87 -14.99 19.96 -0.22
#